data_AF-A0A9X3J468-F1
#
_entry.id   AF-A0A9X3J468-F1
#
_cell.length_a   1.000
_cell.length_b   1.000
_cell.length_c   1.000
_cell.angle_alpha   90.00
_cell.angle_beta   90.00
_cell.angle_gamma   90.00
#
_symmetry.space_group_name_H-M   'P 1'
#
loop_
_entity.id
_entity.type
_entity.pdbx_description
1 polymer ?
#
loop_
_entity_poly.entity_id
_entity_poly.type
_entity_poly.pdbx_seq_one_letter_code
_entity_poly.pdbx_strand_id
1 'polypeptide(L)'
;MQRIGSLPNAPRASGPTPDNAPKYEDFFRACEILRHLWRDGHLEFGETRRGDVPVLVIHIDPSRAQDPMVTELAGVLGLPKPTTTILFGATLRSNDPALVPIVTRSLLAAMYYASQGVDPPELDLRRGKVTRTQEADGADFDWTRVTGKILRVHHASRRPSDAFVAVSYRGHWWYIDDTDLDSKSTFSFLSQTVELLSNDVRTATPVLTLPISAG
;
A
#
# COMPACT_ATOMS: atom_id res chain seq x y z
N MET A 1 2.74 -1.58 1.37
CA MET A 1 3.23 -2.78 2.10
C MET A 1 2.07 -3.72 2.37
N GLN A 2 2.21 -5.02 2.07
CA GLN A 2 1.13 -6.01 2.23
C GLN A 2 1.09 -6.64 3.63
N ARG A 3 2.25 -6.82 4.28
CA ARG A 3 2.37 -7.45 5.59
C ARG A 3 3.66 -7.02 6.30
N ILE A 4 3.61 -6.91 7.63
CA ILE A 4 4.77 -6.82 8.53
C ILE A 4 4.66 -7.96 9.54
N GLY A 5 5.64 -8.85 9.63
CA GLY A 5 5.57 -10.00 10.51
C GLY A 5 4.34 -10.86 10.21
N SER A 6 3.52 -11.07 11.23
CA SER A 6 2.21 -11.70 11.16
C SER A 6 1.09 -10.74 10.75
N LEU A 7 1.31 -9.41 10.79
CA LEU A 7 0.29 -8.37 10.66
C LEU A 7 -0.11 -8.14 9.19
N PRO A 8 -1.29 -8.62 8.75
CA PRO A 8 -1.75 -8.39 7.39
C PRO A 8 -2.20 -6.93 7.23
N ASN A 9 -1.95 -6.35 6.06
CA ASN A 9 -2.60 -5.11 5.63
C ASN A 9 -3.50 -5.43 4.45
N ALA A 10 -4.71 -5.93 4.68
CA ALA A 10 -5.69 -6.28 3.63
C ALA A 10 -5.08 -7.00 2.40
N PRO A 11 -4.44 -8.18 2.58
CA PRO A 11 -3.74 -8.85 1.50
C PRO A 11 -4.65 -9.27 0.33
N ARG A 12 -5.94 -9.54 0.59
CA ARG A 12 -6.92 -9.89 -0.45
C ARG A 12 -7.31 -8.70 -1.34
N ALA A 13 -7.02 -7.46 -0.92
CA ALA A 13 -7.18 -6.27 -1.74
C ALA A 13 -6.00 -6.04 -2.72
N SER A 14 -5.07 -6.99 -2.83
CA SER A 14 -4.01 -6.99 -3.86
C SER A 14 -4.49 -7.52 -5.22
N GLY A 15 -5.78 -7.80 -5.38
CA GLY A 15 -6.46 -8.24 -6.59
C GLY A 15 -7.85 -7.61 -6.70
N PRO A 16 -8.81 -8.25 -7.40
CA PRO A 16 -10.20 -7.78 -7.42
C PRO A 16 -10.76 -7.54 -6.01
N THR A 17 -11.67 -6.57 -5.87
CA THR A 17 -12.30 -6.20 -4.59
C THR A 17 -12.82 -7.45 -3.87
N PRO A 18 -12.38 -7.70 -2.62
CA PRO A 18 -12.79 -8.89 -1.88
C PRO A 18 -14.25 -8.78 -1.44
N ASP A 19 -14.88 -9.93 -1.30
CA ASP A 19 -16.26 -10.10 -0.83
C ASP A 19 -16.38 -9.98 0.70
N ASN A 20 -15.30 -10.22 1.43
CA ASN A 20 -15.27 -10.19 2.90
C ASN A 20 -14.29 -9.14 3.42
N ALA A 21 -14.62 -8.54 4.57
CA ALA A 21 -13.80 -7.55 5.24
C ALA A 21 -12.35 -8.04 5.45
N PRO A 22 -11.34 -7.23 5.07
CA PRO A 22 -9.95 -7.59 5.28
C PRO A 22 -9.52 -7.43 6.74
N LYS A 23 -8.42 -8.09 7.11
CA LYS A 23 -7.68 -7.79 8.35
C LYS A 23 -6.62 -6.71 8.08
N TYR A 24 -6.59 -5.66 8.90
CA TYR A 24 -5.64 -4.54 8.72
C TYR A 24 -5.39 -3.73 10.01
N GLU A 25 -6.22 -3.88 11.03
CA GLU A 25 -6.27 -3.03 12.22
C GLU A 25 -4.96 -3.04 13.00
N ASP A 26 -4.44 -4.23 13.33
CA ASP A 26 -3.17 -4.36 14.05
C ASP A 26 -1.99 -3.82 13.24
N PHE A 27 -2.04 -3.94 11.91
CA PHE A 27 -1.03 -3.36 11.03
C PHE A 27 -1.05 -1.82 11.11
N PHE A 28 -2.23 -1.20 11.07
CA PHE A 28 -2.34 0.25 11.26
C PHE A 28 -1.98 0.67 12.67
N ARG A 29 -2.32 -0.12 13.69
CA ARG A 29 -1.91 0.16 15.06
C ARG A 29 -0.39 0.17 15.21
N ALA A 30 0.32 -0.79 14.62
CA ALA A 30 1.77 -0.80 14.59
C ALA A 30 2.34 0.44 13.87
N CYS A 31 1.76 0.82 12.72
CA CYS A 31 2.17 2.03 11.99
C CYS A 31 1.93 3.32 12.79
N GLU A 32 0.83 3.41 13.54
CA GLU A 32 0.52 4.56 14.40
C GLU A 32 1.55 4.72 15.52
N ILE A 33 1.90 3.62 16.20
CA ILE A 33 2.93 3.63 17.25
C ILE A 33 4.29 4.07 16.67
N LEU A 34 4.71 3.46 15.56
CA LEU A 34 5.96 3.84 14.88
C LEU A 34 5.95 5.32 14.46
N ARG A 35 4.84 5.80 13.91
CA ARG A 35 4.68 7.20 13.51
C ARG A 35 4.75 8.16 14.70
N HIS A 36 4.15 7.79 15.82
CA HIS A 36 4.19 8.57 17.05
C HIS A 36 5.64 8.70 17.56
N LEU A 37 6.34 7.57 17.70
CA LEU A 37 7.75 7.55 18.13
C LEU A 37 8.65 8.35 17.18
N TRP A 38 8.43 8.25 15.87
CA TRP A 38 9.18 9.02 14.86
C TRP A 38 8.92 10.52 14.94
N ARG A 39 7.65 10.94 15.01
CA ARG A 39 7.28 12.36 15.10
C ARG A 39 7.86 13.02 16.35
N ASP A 40 7.91 12.27 17.45
CA ASP A 40 8.40 12.77 18.74
C ASP A 40 9.95 12.66 18.85
N GLY A 41 10.65 12.21 17.80
CA GLY A 41 12.11 12.17 17.74
C GLY A 41 12.74 10.98 18.47
N HIS A 42 11.96 9.96 18.81
CA HIS A 42 12.42 8.77 19.53
C HIS A 42 12.63 7.55 18.63
N LEU A 43 12.57 7.71 17.31
CA LEU A 43 12.72 6.63 16.36
C LEU A 43 13.65 7.04 15.21
N GLU A 44 14.66 6.22 14.98
CA GLU A 44 15.62 6.34 13.89
C GLU A 44 15.62 5.09 13.02
N PHE A 45 15.89 5.28 11.73
CA PHE A 45 16.09 4.19 10.78
C PHE A 45 17.58 4.00 10.55
N GLY A 46 18.02 2.75 10.55
CA GLY A 46 19.36 2.37 10.18
C GLY A 46 19.37 1.15 9.29
N GLU A 47 20.55 0.77 8.83
CA GLU A 47 20.79 -0.49 8.15
C GLU A 47 21.80 -1.29 8.95
N THR A 48 21.58 -2.60 9.07
CA THR A 48 22.59 -3.52 9.54
C THR A 48 22.62 -4.75 8.63
N ARG A 49 23.57 -5.65 8.87
CA ARG A 49 23.71 -6.89 8.10
C ARG A 49 23.49 -8.10 9.01
N ARG A 50 22.74 -9.08 8.50
CA ARG A 50 22.61 -10.43 9.08
C ARG A 50 23.26 -11.40 8.11
N GLY A 51 24.53 -11.74 8.35
CA GLY A 51 25.37 -12.37 7.33
C GLY A 51 25.57 -11.41 6.15
N ASP A 52 25.32 -11.87 4.93
CA ASP A 52 25.40 -11.05 3.71
C ASP A 52 24.08 -10.34 3.35
N VAL A 53 23.03 -10.49 4.15
CA VAL A 53 21.72 -9.90 3.86
C VAL A 53 21.60 -8.54 4.57
N PRO A 54 21.39 -7.44 3.83
CA PRO A 54 21.06 -6.16 4.44
C PRO A 54 19.66 -6.23 5.07
N VAL A 55 19.55 -5.72 6.28
CA VAL A 55 18.29 -5.65 7.03
C VAL A 55 18.07 -4.22 7.52
N LEU A 56 16.84 -3.75 7.38
CA LEU A 56 16.41 -2.48 7.92
C LEU A 56 16.34 -2.63 9.43
N VAL A 57 16.91 -1.69 10.18
CA VAL A 57 16.75 -1.64 11.62
C VAL A 57 16.01 -0.37 12.01
N ILE A 58 15.08 -0.51 12.94
CA ILE A 58 14.48 0.61 13.65
C ILE A 58 15.11 0.64 15.03
N HIS A 59 15.70 1.78 15.37
CA HIS A 59 16.19 2.09 16.70
C HIS A 59 15.20 3.05 17.38
N ILE A 60 14.66 2.61 18.49
CA ILE A 60 13.86 3.41 19.40
C ILE A 60 14.80 3.90 20.51
N ASP A 61 14.61 5.13 20.96
CA ASP A 61 15.36 5.71 22.08
C ASP A 61 15.34 4.76 23.30
N PRO A 62 16.51 4.37 23.86
CA PRO A 62 16.59 3.50 25.03
C PRO A 62 15.78 3.99 26.23
N SER A 63 15.55 5.30 26.38
CA SER A 63 14.70 5.87 27.43
C SER A 63 13.24 5.41 27.34
N ARG A 64 12.79 4.95 26.17
CA ARG A 64 11.45 4.42 25.91
C ARG A 64 11.33 2.91 26.10
N ALA A 65 12.37 2.23 26.60
CA ALA A 65 12.34 0.77 26.77
C ALA A 65 11.19 0.25 27.66
N GLN A 66 10.70 1.06 28.60
CA GLN A 66 9.56 0.74 29.49
C GLN A 66 8.27 1.45 29.06
N ASP A 67 8.25 2.11 27.90
CA ASP A 67 7.06 2.78 27.39
C ASP A 67 6.00 1.72 27.03
N PRO A 68 4.74 1.87 27.49
CA PRO A 68 3.65 0.98 27.11
C PRO A 68 3.50 0.85 25.59
N MET A 69 3.79 1.89 24.80
CA MET A 69 3.75 1.82 23.34
C MET A 69 4.79 0.87 22.77
N VAL A 70 6.00 0.81 23.34
CA VAL A 70 7.06 -0.12 22.90
C VAL A 70 6.68 -1.56 23.25
N THR A 71 6.05 -1.75 24.41
CA THR A 71 5.52 -3.06 24.82
C THR A 71 4.39 -3.52 23.88
N GLU A 72 3.46 -2.62 23.57
CA GLU A 72 2.36 -2.88 22.63
C GLU A 72 2.89 -3.19 21.23
N LEU A 73 3.84 -2.40 20.72
CA LEU A 73 4.47 -2.61 19.42
C LEU A 73 5.13 -3.99 19.31
N ALA A 74 5.87 -4.40 20.35
CA ALA A 74 6.46 -5.72 20.40
C ALA A 74 5.40 -6.83 20.40
N GLY A 75 4.29 -6.63 21.14
CA GLY A 75 3.15 -7.53 21.18
C GLY A 75 2.50 -7.73 19.81
N VAL A 76 2.14 -6.63 19.12
CA VAL A 76 1.50 -6.72 17.80
C VAL A 76 2.45 -7.28 16.75
N LEU A 77 3.75 -6.96 16.81
CA LEU A 77 4.74 -7.51 15.88
C LEU A 77 5.10 -8.98 16.15
N GLY A 78 4.64 -9.55 17.26
CA GLY A 78 4.95 -10.93 17.67
C GLY A 78 6.40 -11.12 18.10
N LEU A 79 7.04 -10.07 18.63
CA LEU A 79 8.41 -10.15 19.16
C LEU A 79 8.42 -10.90 20.50
N PRO A 80 9.48 -11.67 20.81
CA PRO A 80 9.54 -12.49 22.02
C PRO A 80 9.56 -11.66 23.32
N LYS A 81 9.99 -10.40 23.24
CA LYS A 81 10.00 -9.44 24.35
C LYS A 81 10.00 -8.01 23.81
N PRO A 82 9.56 -7.02 24.61
CA PRO A 82 9.77 -5.61 24.31
C PRO A 82 11.24 -5.32 24.03
N THR A 83 11.50 -4.55 22.98
CA THR A 83 12.85 -4.20 22.53
C THR A 83 12.81 -2.83 21.87
N THR A 84 13.89 -2.08 22.05
CA THR A 84 14.09 -0.79 21.36
C THR A 84 14.84 -0.95 20.04
N THR A 85 15.23 -2.16 19.67
CA THR A 85 15.84 -2.46 18.36
C THR A 85 15.00 -3.52 17.67
N ILE A 86 14.43 -3.16 16.51
CA ILE A 86 13.57 -4.04 15.71
C ILE A 86 14.21 -4.22 14.34
N LEU A 87 14.43 -5.47 13.94
CA LEU A 87 15.02 -5.81 12.65
C LEU A 87 13.93 -6.20 11.67
N PHE A 88 13.98 -5.67 10.46
CA PHE A 88 13.09 -6.00 9.37
C PHE A 88 13.85 -6.55 8.17
N GLY A 89 13.33 -7.62 7.58
CA GLY A 89 13.95 -8.29 6.43
C GLY A 89 12.96 -8.69 5.36
N ALA A 90 13.42 -8.83 4.12
CA ALA A 90 12.58 -9.31 3.00
C ALA A 90 12.31 -10.83 3.04
N THR A 91 13.01 -11.57 3.92
CA THR A 91 12.90 -13.03 4.00
C THR A 91 11.60 -13.47 4.67
N LEU A 92 10.68 -14.03 3.88
CA LEU A 92 9.34 -14.45 4.30
C LEU A 92 9.29 -15.50 5.43
N ARG A 93 10.29 -16.39 5.48
CA ARG A 93 10.42 -17.44 6.49
C ARG A 93 11.83 -17.38 7.04
N SER A 94 11.99 -16.65 8.14
CA SER A 94 13.23 -16.63 8.91
C SER A 94 13.06 -17.52 10.13
N ASN A 95 14.05 -18.36 10.44
CA ASN A 95 14.12 -19.04 11.73
C ASN A 95 14.63 -18.11 12.85
N ASP A 96 14.95 -16.86 12.51
CA ASP A 96 15.36 -15.85 13.48
C ASP A 96 14.14 -15.14 14.08
N PRO A 97 13.81 -15.37 15.36
CA PRO A 97 12.66 -14.76 16.01
C PRO A 97 12.82 -13.24 16.22
N ALA A 98 14.02 -12.69 16.01
CA ALA A 98 14.27 -11.25 16.10
C ALA A 98 14.08 -10.52 14.75
N LEU A 99 13.89 -11.24 13.65
CA LEU A 99 13.71 -10.66 12.31
C LEU A 99 12.23 -10.63 11.92
N VAL A 100 11.68 -9.44 11.75
CA VAL A 100 10.30 -9.22 11.33
C VAL A 100 10.22 -9.20 9.80
N PRO A 101 9.58 -10.18 9.15
CA PRO A 101 9.49 -10.20 7.69
C PRO A 101 8.61 -9.08 7.15
N ILE A 102 9.08 -8.40 6.11
CA ILE A 102 8.33 -7.42 5.35
C ILE A 102 7.91 -8.02 4.02
N VAL A 103 6.63 -7.86 3.68
CA VAL A 103 6.11 -8.21 2.36
C VAL A 103 5.60 -6.96 1.68
N THR A 104 6.21 -6.61 0.56
CA THR A 104 5.77 -5.51 -0.30
C THR A 104 4.69 -6.00 -1.27
N ARG A 105 3.95 -5.04 -1.84
CA ARG A 105 3.06 -5.32 -2.97
C ARG A 105 3.86 -5.14 -4.26
N SER A 106 3.55 -5.93 -5.28
CA SER A 106 3.90 -5.55 -6.66
C SER A 106 3.16 -4.25 -7.03
N LEU A 107 3.60 -3.56 -8.09
CA LEU A 107 2.91 -2.37 -8.57
C LEU A 107 1.44 -2.66 -8.89
N LEU A 108 1.17 -3.75 -9.61
CA LEU A 108 -0.20 -4.16 -9.93
C LEU A 108 -1.04 -4.39 -8.66
N ALA A 109 -0.49 -5.08 -7.67
CA ALA A 109 -1.16 -5.29 -6.38
C ALA A 109 -1.39 -3.96 -5.63
N ALA A 110 -0.46 -3.01 -5.73
CA ALA A 110 -0.61 -1.68 -5.14
C ALA A 110 -1.73 -0.88 -5.83
N MET A 111 -1.87 -0.99 -7.16
CA MET A 111 -2.97 -0.37 -7.90
C MET A 111 -4.33 -0.99 -7.54
N TYR A 112 -4.42 -2.31 -7.40
CA TYR A 112 -5.64 -2.98 -6.88
C TYR A 112 -5.99 -2.55 -5.46
N TYR A 113 -4.98 -2.39 -4.60
CA TYR A 113 -5.19 -1.89 -3.25
C TYR A 113 -5.69 -0.44 -3.27
N ALA A 114 -5.06 0.42 -4.06
CA ALA A 114 -5.48 1.81 -4.20
C ALA A 114 -6.89 1.95 -4.81
N SER A 115 -7.27 1.06 -5.74
CA SER A 115 -8.60 1.11 -6.36
C SER A 115 -9.75 0.87 -5.38
N GLN A 116 -9.50 0.33 -4.18
CA GLN A 116 -10.52 0.22 -3.14
C GLN A 116 -10.94 1.58 -2.58
N GLY A 117 -10.17 2.65 -2.84
CA GLY A 117 -10.50 4.04 -2.52
C GLY A 117 -11.48 4.71 -3.49
N VAL A 118 -11.92 4.01 -4.54
CA VAL A 118 -12.89 4.51 -5.52
C VAL A 118 -14.30 4.41 -4.94
N ASP A 119 -15.09 5.47 -5.10
CA ASP A 119 -16.52 5.50 -4.75
C ASP A 119 -17.38 5.10 -5.95
N PRO A 120 -17.79 3.82 -6.08
CA PRO A 120 -18.65 3.41 -7.18
C PRO A 120 -20.05 4.00 -7.03
N PRO A 121 -20.75 4.29 -8.15
CA PRO A 121 -22.18 4.61 -8.11
C PRO A 121 -22.99 3.47 -7.48
N GLU A 122 -23.94 3.82 -6.62
CA GLU A 122 -24.82 2.85 -5.95
C GLU A 122 -25.59 1.96 -6.95
N LEU A 123 -25.94 2.51 -8.12
CA LEU A 123 -26.56 1.74 -9.20
C LEU A 123 -25.67 0.60 -9.72
N ASP A 124 -24.36 0.82 -9.78
CA ASP A 124 -23.41 -0.18 -10.26
C ASP A 124 -23.18 -1.28 -9.22
N LEU A 125 -23.21 -0.93 -7.92
CA LEU A 125 -23.23 -1.90 -6.82
C LEU A 125 -24.47 -2.78 -6.88
N ARG A 126 -25.67 -2.19 -7.03
CA ARG A 126 -26.95 -2.94 -7.11
C ARG A 126 -27.04 -3.85 -8.34
N ARG A 127 -26.39 -3.48 -9.45
CA ARG A 127 -26.34 -4.27 -10.68
C ARG A 127 -25.22 -5.32 -10.67
N GLY A 128 -24.46 -5.45 -9.59
CA GLY A 128 -23.38 -6.44 -9.45
C GLY A 128 -22.16 -6.16 -10.34
N LYS A 129 -21.95 -4.90 -10.76
CA LYS A 129 -20.76 -4.53 -11.56
C LYS A 129 -19.51 -4.36 -10.71
N VAL A 130 -19.68 -4.18 -9.40
CA VAL A 130 -18.62 -4.02 -8.40
C VAL A 130 -18.94 -4.98 -7.26
N THR A 131 -17.93 -5.69 -6.76
CA THR A 131 -18.07 -6.54 -5.58
C THR A 131 -18.40 -5.67 -4.36
N ARG A 132 -19.40 -6.08 -3.58
CA ARG A 132 -19.72 -5.49 -2.28
C ARG A 132 -18.98 -6.27 -1.21
N THR A 133 -18.06 -5.61 -0.51
CA THR A 133 -17.34 -6.21 0.61
C THR A 133 -18.22 -6.16 1.85
N GLN A 134 -18.34 -7.28 2.57
CA GLN A 134 -19.20 -7.40 3.75
C GLN A 134 -18.40 -7.72 5.02
N GLU A 135 -18.85 -7.17 6.14
CA GLU A 135 -18.43 -7.54 7.49
C GLU A 135 -19.02 -8.93 7.86
N ALA A 136 -18.55 -9.51 8.96
CA ALA A 136 -18.99 -10.84 9.41
C ALA A 136 -20.49 -10.90 9.78
N ASP A 137 -21.09 -9.76 10.11
CA ASP A 137 -22.52 -9.59 10.40
C ASP A 137 -23.37 -9.28 9.15
N GLY A 138 -22.74 -9.19 7.98
CA GLY A 138 -23.38 -8.90 6.70
C GLY A 138 -23.51 -7.41 6.37
N ALA A 139 -23.05 -6.49 7.24
CA ALA A 139 -23.01 -5.07 6.95
C ALA A 139 -22.00 -4.73 5.85
N ASP A 140 -22.20 -3.60 5.17
CA ASP A 140 -21.23 -3.11 4.17
C ASP A 140 -19.91 -2.70 4.85
N PHE A 141 -18.80 -3.20 4.32
CA PHE A 141 -17.48 -2.80 4.78
C PHE A 141 -17.09 -1.42 4.23
N ASP A 142 -16.73 -0.50 5.13
CA ASP A 142 -16.27 0.83 4.78
C ASP A 142 -14.77 0.84 4.42
N TRP A 143 -14.48 0.85 3.12
CA TRP A 143 -13.10 0.93 2.61
C TRP A 143 -12.37 2.23 2.96
N THR A 144 -13.06 3.30 3.35
CA THR A 144 -12.40 4.54 3.78
C THR A 144 -11.56 4.34 5.03
N ARG A 145 -11.89 3.34 5.86
CA ARG A 145 -11.09 2.90 7.02
C ARG A 145 -9.72 2.35 6.63
N VAL A 146 -9.57 1.81 5.41
CA VAL A 146 -8.34 1.18 4.92
C VAL A 146 -7.59 2.09 3.96
N THR A 147 -8.26 2.60 2.93
CA THR A 147 -7.63 3.34 1.83
C THR A 147 -8.01 4.81 1.80
N GLY A 148 -8.94 5.26 2.64
CA GLY A 148 -9.48 6.61 2.57
C GLY A 148 -8.47 7.72 2.88
N LYS A 149 -7.38 7.40 3.59
CA LYS A 149 -6.26 8.33 3.86
C LYS A 149 -5.16 8.29 2.80
N ILE A 150 -5.27 7.45 1.78
CA ILE A 150 -4.27 7.35 0.72
C ILE A 150 -4.84 7.68 -0.66
N LEU A 151 -6.08 7.29 -0.95
CA LEU A 151 -6.71 7.59 -2.23
C LEU A 151 -8.23 7.62 -2.09
N ARG A 152 -8.83 8.69 -2.59
CA ARG A 152 -10.26 8.87 -2.80
C ARG A 152 -10.49 9.27 -4.25
N VAL A 153 -11.32 8.48 -4.93
CA VAL A 153 -11.76 8.81 -6.29
C VAL A 153 -13.27 8.88 -6.28
N HIS A 154 -13.79 10.06 -6.56
CA HIS A 154 -15.22 10.32 -6.62
C HIS A 154 -15.74 10.14 -8.04
N HIS A 155 -17.07 10.11 -8.17
CA HIS A 155 -17.74 10.14 -9.46
C HIS A 155 -18.73 11.30 -9.55
N ALA A 156 -18.99 11.79 -10.76
CA ALA A 156 -19.97 12.81 -11.06
C ALA A 156 -20.60 12.58 -12.44
N SER A 157 -21.83 13.05 -12.64
CA SER A 157 -22.50 12.98 -13.96
C SER A 157 -21.94 13.99 -14.97
N ARG A 158 -21.29 15.05 -14.50
CA ARG A 158 -20.63 16.10 -15.30
C ARG A 158 -19.20 16.27 -14.83
N ARG A 159 -18.33 16.78 -15.71
CA ARG A 159 -16.93 17.04 -15.37
C ARG A 159 -16.86 18.08 -14.25
N PRO A 160 -16.20 17.80 -13.12
CA PRO A 160 -15.97 18.80 -12.08
C PRO A 160 -15.03 19.91 -12.56
N SER A 161 -15.24 21.13 -12.08
CA SER A 161 -14.41 22.31 -12.42
C SER A 161 -13.11 22.38 -11.62
N ASP A 162 -13.11 21.76 -10.45
CA ASP A 162 -12.11 21.80 -9.38
C ASP A 162 -11.53 20.40 -9.10
N ALA A 163 -11.44 19.57 -10.14
CA ALA A 163 -10.76 18.30 -10.06
C ALA A 163 -9.27 18.46 -10.39
N PHE A 164 -8.42 17.87 -9.56
CA PHE A 164 -7.00 17.72 -9.87
C PHE A 164 -6.78 16.91 -11.15
N VAL A 165 -7.49 15.79 -11.25
CA VAL A 165 -7.54 14.93 -12.43
C VAL A 165 -8.97 14.44 -12.60
N ALA A 166 -9.45 14.40 -13.84
CA ALA A 166 -10.77 13.90 -14.17
C ALA A 166 -10.73 13.09 -15.46
N VAL A 167 -11.39 11.93 -15.47
CA VAL A 167 -11.49 11.04 -16.63
C VAL A 167 -12.94 10.64 -16.88
N SER A 168 -13.35 10.65 -18.15
CA SER A 168 -14.67 10.14 -18.54
C SER A 168 -14.59 8.64 -18.79
N TYR A 169 -15.41 7.87 -18.06
CA TYR A 169 -15.47 6.42 -18.19
C TYR A 169 -16.86 5.90 -17.87
N ARG A 170 -17.42 5.07 -18.77
CA ARG A 170 -18.76 4.44 -18.65
C ARG A 170 -19.89 5.42 -18.32
N GLY A 171 -19.87 6.62 -18.92
CA GLY A 171 -20.92 7.63 -18.74
C GLY A 171 -20.83 8.42 -17.44
N HIS A 172 -19.75 8.28 -16.68
CA HIS A 172 -19.45 9.06 -15.48
C HIS A 172 -18.10 9.75 -15.63
N TRP A 173 -17.94 10.86 -14.92
CA TRP A 173 -16.65 11.50 -14.68
C TRP A 173 -16.11 10.99 -13.35
N TRP A 174 -14.91 10.41 -13.38
CA TRP A 174 -14.19 9.96 -12.20
C TRP A 174 -13.07 10.93 -11.90
N TYR A 175 -12.91 11.34 -10.65
CA TYR A 175 -12.01 12.43 -10.33
C TYR A 175 -11.41 12.34 -8.94
N ILE A 176 -10.27 13.01 -8.77
CA ILE A 176 -9.68 13.33 -7.47
C ILE A 176 -9.94 14.82 -7.22
N ASP A 177 -10.44 15.15 -6.04
CA ASP A 177 -10.70 16.53 -5.62
C ASP A 177 -9.39 17.34 -5.54
N ASP A 178 -9.39 18.60 -5.97
CA ASP A 178 -8.18 19.43 -5.92
C ASP A 178 -7.76 19.81 -4.48
N THR A 179 -8.64 19.66 -3.49
CA THR A 179 -8.30 19.86 -2.07
C THR A 179 -7.70 18.62 -1.41
N ASP A 180 -7.78 17.45 -2.05
CA ASP A 180 -7.28 16.19 -1.50
C ASP A 180 -5.79 15.97 -1.81
N LEU A 181 -4.93 16.52 -0.94
CA LEU A 181 -3.47 16.42 -1.07
C LEU A 181 -2.93 14.99 -0.90
N ASP A 182 -3.58 14.17 -0.10
CA ASP A 182 -3.16 12.78 0.14
C ASP A 182 -3.40 11.93 -1.12
N SER A 183 -4.59 12.04 -1.72
CA SER A 183 -4.92 11.39 -2.98
C SER A 183 -4.04 11.86 -4.13
N LYS A 184 -3.74 13.15 -4.22
CA LYS A 184 -2.79 13.70 -5.19
C LYS A 184 -1.41 13.06 -5.07
N SER A 185 -0.88 13.01 -3.84
CA SER A 185 0.45 12.45 -3.57
C SER A 185 0.53 10.97 -3.96
N THR A 186 -0.48 10.18 -3.57
CA THR A 186 -0.55 8.76 -3.95
C THR A 186 -0.69 8.57 -5.46
N PHE A 187 -1.53 9.35 -6.12
CA PHE A 187 -1.72 9.29 -7.57
C PHE A 187 -0.42 9.63 -8.31
N SER A 188 0.23 10.75 -7.96
CA SER A 188 1.51 11.15 -8.57
C SER A 188 2.60 10.09 -8.36
N PHE A 189 2.70 9.51 -7.16
CA PHE A 189 3.66 8.44 -6.88
C PHE A 189 3.42 7.19 -7.75
N LEU A 190 2.16 6.75 -7.88
CA LEU A 190 1.80 5.61 -8.72
C LEU A 190 2.08 5.90 -10.20
N SER A 191 1.73 7.10 -10.69
CA SER A 191 2.01 7.53 -12.07
C SER A 191 3.52 7.52 -12.36
N GLN A 192 4.34 8.12 -11.50
CA GLN A 192 5.80 8.13 -11.65
C GLN A 192 6.39 6.71 -11.60
N THR A 193 5.84 5.82 -10.77
CA THR A 193 6.29 4.43 -10.71
C THR A 193 5.96 3.67 -12.00
N VAL A 194 4.76 3.87 -12.56
CA VAL A 194 4.38 3.30 -13.86
C VAL A 194 5.29 3.82 -14.97
N GLU A 195 5.56 5.14 -15.00
CA GLU A 195 6.45 5.76 -15.98
C GLU A 195 7.87 5.20 -15.90
N LEU A 196 8.43 5.06 -14.68
CA LEU A 196 9.76 4.49 -14.46
C LEU A 196 9.88 3.07 -15.02
N LEU A 197 8.88 2.22 -14.77
CA LEU A 197 8.87 0.84 -15.28
C LEU A 197 8.60 0.75 -16.79
N SER A 198 7.96 1.76 -17.39
CA SER A 198 7.66 1.77 -18.82
C SER A 198 8.86 2.18 -19.68
N ASN A 199 9.84 2.89 -19.10
CA ASN A 199 11.01 3.41 -19.81
C ASN A 199 12.07 2.35 -20.17
N ASP A 200 11.89 1.08 -19.79
CA ASP A 200 12.81 -0.01 -20.15
C ASP A 200 12.54 -0.64 -21.53
N VAL A 201 11.56 -0.13 -22.28
CA VAL A 201 11.40 -0.45 -23.71
C VAL A 201 12.42 0.37 -24.51
N ARG A 202 13.69 -0.06 -24.47
CA ARG A 202 14.66 0.36 -25.49
C ARG A 202 14.06 0.00 -26.85
N THR A 203 13.76 1.04 -27.62
CA THR A 203 13.49 1.03 -29.05
C THR A 203 14.15 -0.16 -29.75
N ALA A 204 13.36 -1.17 -30.11
CA ALA A 204 13.69 -2.01 -31.24
C ALA A 204 13.58 -1.10 -32.49
N THR A 205 14.66 -0.38 -32.81
CA THR A 205 14.81 0.25 -34.11
C THR A 205 14.56 -0.82 -35.18
N PRO A 206 13.67 -0.59 -36.16
CA PRO A 206 13.46 -1.56 -37.22
C PRO A 206 14.77 -1.74 -37.98
N VAL A 207 15.31 -2.96 -37.98
CA VAL A 207 16.43 -3.32 -38.84
C VAL A 207 15.86 -3.53 -40.24
N LEU A 208 16.14 -2.58 -41.13
CA LEU A 208 15.87 -2.70 -42.55
C LEU A 208 16.91 -3.64 -43.17
N THR A 209 16.56 -4.91 -43.39
CA THR A 209 17.37 -5.81 -44.21
C THR A 209 16.91 -5.70 -45.67
N LEU A 210 17.72 -5.05 -46.52
CA LEU A 210 17.52 -5.09 -47.98
C LEU A 210 17.97 -6.47 -48.50
N PRO A 211 17.19 -7.14 -49.36
CA PRO A 211 17.67 -8.31 -50.06
C PRO A 211 18.73 -7.91 -51.09
N ILE A 212 19.88 -8.57 -51.07
CA ILE A 212 20.81 -8.55 -52.19
C ILE A 212 20.21 -9.36 -53.34
N SER A 213 19.85 -8.71 -54.44
CA SER A 213 19.53 -9.40 -55.68
C SER A 213 20.83 -9.93 -56.28
N ALA A 214 20.96 -11.25 -56.35
CA ALA A 214 21.94 -11.89 -57.21
C ALA A 214 21.60 -11.53 -58.67
N GLY A 215 22.61 -11.04 -59.38
CA GLY A 215 22.65 -10.91 -60.83
C GLY A 215 23.92 -11.57 -61.33
#